data_AF-A0A3L7SX48-F1
#
_entry.id   AF-A0A3L7SX48-F1
#
_cell.length_a   1.000
_cell.length_b   1.000
_cell.length_c   1.000
_cell.angle_alpha   90.00
_cell.angle_beta   90.00
_cell.angle_gamma   90.00
#
_symmetry.space_group_name_H-M   'P 1'
#
loop_
_entity.id
_entity.type
_entity.pdbx_description
1 polymer ?
#
loop_
_entity_poly.entity_id
_entity_poly.type
_entity_poly.pdbx_seq_one_letter_code
_entity_poly.pdbx_strand_id
1 'polypeptide(L)'
;MTGDFAELIKFMDSIDQFLLAIKTKSLHLGRFLGLLNLLVAYRITDESGQVLSNGLTFKQVSEKLKKNRWNPDDVETLGLKSAELPQRDRLRFWYVAIVRAGVGGSKASMEADTLAKAIKKIGYEAQLPEKN
;
A
#
# COMPACT_ATOMS: atom_id res chain seq x y z
N MET A 1 -7.07 4.58 -29.40
CA MET A 1 -6.46 3.42 -28.73
C MET A 1 -6.60 3.55 -27.20
N THR A 2 -7.82 3.63 -26.69
CA THR A 2 -8.10 3.85 -25.25
C THR A 2 -8.89 2.71 -24.60
N GLY A 3 -9.31 1.71 -25.37
CA GLY A 3 -10.09 0.58 -24.87
C GLY A 3 -9.29 -0.47 -24.09
N ASP A 4 -8.03 -0.70 -24.46
CA ASP A 4 -7.22 -1.82 -23.94
C ASP A 4 -6.84 -1.64 -22.45
N PHE A 5 -6.53 -0.39 -22.05
CA PHE A 5 -6.14 -0.11 -20.67
C PHE A 5 -7.34 -0.12 -19.69
N ALA A 6 -8.51 0.34 -20.15
CA ALA A 6 -9.73 0.32 -19.36
C ALA A 6 -10.27 -1.11 -19.15
N GLU A 7 -10.10 -2.01 -20.12
CA GLU A 7 -10.42 -3.43 -19.95
C GLU A 7 -9.42 -4.15 -19.05
N LEU A 8 -8.12 -3.87 -19.17
CA LEU A 8 -7.09 -4.40 -18.26
C LEU A 8 -7.38 -4.05 -16.78
N ILE A 9 -7.90 -2.85 -16.52
CA ILE A 9 -8.31 -2.42 -15.17
C ILE A 9 -9.43 -3.33 -14.64
N LYS A 10 -10.42 -3.72 -15.46
CA LYS A 10 -11.54 -4.57 -15.00
C LYS A 10 -11.12 -5.95 -14.51
N PHE A 11 -9.99 -6.49 -14.98
CA PHE A 11 -9.47 -7.80 -14.56
C PHE A 11 -8.46 -7.72 -13.41
N MET A 12 -7.98 -6.53 -13.08
CA MET A 12 -7.09 -6.34 -11.93
C MET A 12 -7.88 -6.44 -10.63
N ASP A 13 -7.29 -7.11 -9.65
CA ASP A 13 -7.77 -7.08 -8.27
C ASP A 13 -7.81 -5.64 -7.76
N SER A 14 -8.85 -5.31 -6.98
CA SER A 14 -9.15 -3.94 -6.54
C SER A 14 -8.02 -3.27 -5.75
N ILE A 15 -7.24 -4.04 -4.98
CA ILE A 15 -6.07 -3.51 -4.27
C ILE A 15 -4.92 -3.24 -5.22
N ASP A 16 -4.77 -4.03 -6.29
CA ASP A 16 -3.76 -3.74 -7.31
C ASP A 16 -4.10 -2.44 -8.06
N GLN A 17 -5.38 -2.18 -8.34
CA GLN A 17 -5.83 -0.92 -8.91
C GLN A 17 -5.58 0.27 -7.96
N PHE A 18 -5.89 0.10 -6.68
CA PHE A 18 -5.59 1.10 -5.65
C PHE A 18 -4.08 1.42 -5.60
N LEU A 19 -3.22 0.40 -5.53
CA LEU A 19 -1.76 0.59 -5.51
C LEU A 19 -1.25 1.27 -6.79
N LEU A 20 -1.81 0.94 -7.95
CA LEU A 20 -1.49 1.62 -9.21
C LEU A 20 -1.87 3.11 -9.16
N ALA A 21 -3.03 3.45 -8.59
CA ALA A 21 -3.45 4.84 -8.43
C ALA A 21 -2.52 5.62 -7.49
N ILE A 22 -2.14 5.03 -6.34
CA ILE A 22 -1.15 5.59 -5.40
C ILE A 22 0.20 5.84 -6.09
N LYS A 23 0.66 4.87 -6.89
CA LYS A 23 1.93 4.97 -7.61
C LYS A 23 1.88 6.06 -8.68
N THR A 24 0.83 6.07 -9.50
CA THR A 24 0.62 7.04 -10.59
C THR A 24 0.55 8.48 -10.08
N LYS A 25 -0.04 8.69 -8.90
CA LYS A 25 -0.16 10.00 -8.26
C LYS A 25 1.00 10.33 -7.32
N SER A 26 2.00 9.45 -7.21
CA SER A 26 3.17 9.60 -6.34
C SER A 26 2.82 9.88 -4.86
N LEU A 27 1.67 9.41 -4.38
CA LEU A 27 1.18 9.71 -3.02
C LEU A 27 1.98 9.01 -1.92
N HIS A 28 2.73 7.97 -2.28
CA HIS A 28 3.60 7.19 -1.40
C HIS A 28 4.95 7.88 -1.09
N LEU A 29 5.37 8.87 -1.88
CA LEU A 29 6.66 9.53 -1.69
C LEU A 29 6.73 10.22 -0.33
N GLY A 30 7.76 9.89 0.44
CA GLY A 30 7.96 10.37 1.81
C GLY A 30 6.96 9.82 2.84
N ARG A 31 6.10 8.86 2.47
CA ARG A 31 5.04 8.30 3.34
C ARG A 31 4.86 6.79 3.14
N PHE A 32 5.93 6.07 2.80
CA PHE A 32 5.83 4.64 2.54
C PHE A 32 5.41 3.86 3.79
N LEU A 33 5.86 4.26 4.98
CA LEU A 33 5.40 3.68 6.24
C LEU A 33 3.89 3.88 6.42
N GLY A 34 3.38 5.08 6.12
CA GLY A 34 1.94 5.35 6.08
C GLY A 34 1.17 4.44 5.12
N LEU A 35 1.68 4.20 3.92
CA LEU A 35 1.07 3.26 2.96
C LEU A 35 1.02 1.83 3.52
N LEU A 36 2.13 1.33 4.07
CA LEU A 36 2.17 -0.01 4.67
C LEU A 36 1.16 -0.15 5.81
N ASN A 37 1.07 0.87 6.67
CA ASN A 37 0.13 0.86 7.79
C ASN A 37 -1.32 0.94 7.34
N LEU A 38 -1.61 1.74 6.30
CA LEU A 38 -2.94 1.83 5.69
C LEU A 38 -3.37 0.48 5.12
N LEU A 39 -2.50 -0.21 4.38
CA LEU A 39 -2.80 -1.52 3.81
C LEU A 39 -3.05 -2.60 4.88
N VAL A 40 -2.39 -2.52 6.03
CA VAL A 40 -2.49 -3.52 7.10
C VAL A 40 -3.69 -3.26 8.01
N ALA A 41 -3.89 -2.01 8.44
CA ALA A 41 -4.76 -1.70 9.57
C ALA A 41 -6.08 -1.03 9.18
N TYR A 42 -6.22 -0.51 7.96
CA TYR A 42 -7.37 0.28 7.55
C TYR A 42 -8.33 -0.54 6.68
N ARG A 43 -9.61 -0.27 6.86
CA ARG A 43 -10.62 -0.59 5.86
C ARG A 43 -10.51 0.43 4.72
N ILE A 44 -10.36 -0.06 3.50
CA ILE A 44 -10.24 0.75 2.29
C ILE A 44 -11.48 0.54 1.43
N THR A 45 -12.10 1.63 0.99
CA THR A 45 -13.23 1.61 0.06
C THR A 45 -12.96 2.49 -1.16
N ASP A 46 -13.65 2.21 -2.26
CA ASP A 46 -13.70 3.11 -3.42
C ASP A 46 -14.84 4.15 -3.30
N GLU A 47 -14.99 4.97 -4.34
CA GLU A 47 -16.02 6.02 -4.45
C GLU A 47 -17.46 5.48 -4.51
N SER A 48 -17.64 4.22 -4.90
CA SER A 48 -18.94 3.54 -4.88
C SER A 48 -19.30 2.99 -3.50
N GLY A 49 -18.36 3.07 -2.55
CA GLY A 49 -18.47 2.47 -1.22
C GLY A 49 -18.13 0.97 -1.20
N GLN A 50 -17.63 0.41 -2.31
CA GLN A 50 -17.18 -0.97 -2.35
C GLN A 50 -15.94 -1.14 -1.47
N VAL A 51 -15.96 -2.16 -0.61
CA VAL A 51 -14.80 -2.51 0.22
C VAL A 51 -13.75 -3.20 -0.63
N LEU A 52 -12.56 -2.60 -0.70
CA LEU A 52 -11.40 -3.18 -1.37
C LEU A 52 -10.58 -4.05 -0.40
N SER A 53 -10.50 -3.66 0.88
CA SER A 53 -9.82 -4.40 1.93
C SER A 53 -10.35 -4.02 3.31
N ASN A 54 -10.30 -4.95 4.27
CA ASN A 54 -10.52 -4.70 5.70
C ASN A 54 -9.20 -4.75 6.50
N GLY A 55 -8.08 -4.54 5.83
CA GLY A 55 -6.73 -4.80 6.34
C GLY A 55 -6.16 -6.10 5.77
N LEU A 56 -4.87 -6.05 5.45
CA LEU A 56 -4.12 -7.17 4.88
C LEU A 56 -3.09 -7.68 5.88
N THR A 57 -2.84 -8.98 5.86
CA THR A 57 -1.68 -9.56 6.56
C THR A 57 -0.37 -9.10 5.90
N PHE A 58 0.74 -9.13 6.64
CA PHE A 58 2.06 -8.76 6.09
C PHE A 58 2.44 -9.61 4.87
N LYS A 59 2.03 -10.89 4.85
CA LYS A 59 2.23 -11.79 3.71
C LYS A 59 1.49 -11.27 2.47
N GLN A 60 0.20 -10.94 2.63
CA GLN A 60 -0.61 -10.39 1.53
C GLN A 60 -0.05 -9.06 1.02
N VAL A 61 0.35 -8.15 1.92
CA VAL A 61 1.00 -6.88 1.51
C VAL A 61 2.28 -7.16 0.72
N SER A 62 3.11 -8.12 1.16
CA SER A 62 4.33 -8.51 0.45
C SER A 62 4.05 -9.06 -0.95
N GLU A 63 3.01 -9.88 -1.09
CA GLU A 63 2.56 -10.41 -2.39
C GLU A 63 2.09 -9.29 -3.31
N LYS A 64 1.33 -8.32 -2.79
CA LYS A 64 0.86 -7.15 -3.55
C LYS A 64 2.01 -6.26 -4.00
N LEU A 65 2.97 -5.94 -3.13
CA LEU A 65 4.15 -5.14 -3.49
C LEU A 65 5.04 -5.85 -4.52
N LYS A 66 5.19 -7.17 -4.41
CA LYS A 66 5.90 -8.00 -5.40
C LYS A 66 5.17 -7.96 -6.75
N LYS A 67 3.86 -8.22 -6.76
CA LYS A 67 3.04 -8.26 -7.98
C LYS A 67 3.05 -6.93 -8.73
N ASN A 68 2.90 -5.82 -8.00
CA ASN A 68 2.88 -4.47 -8.57
C ASN A 68 4.28 -3.91 -8.90
N ARG A 69 5.34 -4.75 -8.79
CA ARG A 69 6.74 -4.36 -9.01
C ARG A 69 7.06 -3.04 -8.31
N TRP A 70 6.75 -2.98 -7.01
CA TRP A 70 6.99 -1.79 -6.20
C TRP A 70 8.48 -1.47 -6.15
N ASN A 71 8.82 -0.18 -6.08
CA ASN A 71 10.22 0.26 -6.08
C ASN A 71 10.92 -0.22 -4.80
N PRO A 72 11.95 -1.09 -4.87
CA PRO A 72 12.66 -1.57 -3.68
C PRO A 72 13.26 -0.44 -2.84
N ASP A 73 13.65 0.67 -3.47
CA ASP A 73 14.37 1.76 -2.79
C ASP A 73 13.47 2.55 -1.83
N ASP A 74 12.14 2.39 -1.93
CA ASP A 74 11.20 3.01 -0.98
C ASP A 74 11.42 2.53 0.46
N VAL A 75 12.07 1.37 0.66
CA VAL A 75 12.46 0.90 2.01
C VAL A 75 13.44 1.83 2.71
N GLU A 76 14.17 2.66 1.98
CA GLU A 76 15.10 3.64 2.56
C GLU A 76 14.38 4.72 3.35
N THR A 77 13.14 5.05 2.96
CA THR A 77 12.27 5.96 3.72
C THR A 77 11.88 5.40 5.09
N LEU A 78 12.01 4.09 5.28
CA LEU A 78 11.79 3.39 6.53
C LEU A 78 13.06 3.34 7.41
N GLY A 79 14.18 3.90 6.93
CA GLY A 79 15.49 3.77 7.56
C GLY A 79 16.18 2.42 7.33
N LEU A 80 15.69 1.62 6.37
CA LEU A 80 16.27 0.33 6.00
C LEU A 80 17.15 0.48 4.76
N LYS A 81 18.22 -0.30 4.62
CA LYS A 81 18.98 -0.34 3.36
C LYS A 81 18.49 -1.48 2.49
N SER A 82 18.12 -1.17 1.25
CA SER A 82 17.68 -2.18 0.27
C SER A 82 18.71 -3.30 0.18
N ALA A 83 20.00 -2.98 0.04
CA ALA A 83 21.09 -3.95 -0.07
C ALA A 83 21.23 -4.93 1.13
N GLU A 84 20.70 -4.58 2.31
CA GLU A 84 20.72 -5.44 3.51
C GLU A 84 19.52 -6.40 3.58
N LEU A 85 18.60 -6.32 2.62
CA LEU A 85 17.41 -7.17 2.52
C LEU A 85 17.58 -8.32 1.50
N PRO A 86 16.79 -9.41 1.58
CA PRO A 86 16.87 -10.57 0.67
C PRO A 86 16.62 -10.26 -0.82
N GLN A 87 17.66 -9.87 -1.58
CA GLN A 87 17.53 -9.40 -2.96
C GLN A 87 16.90 -10.40 -3.95
N ARG A 88 17.26 -11.69 -3.82
CA ARG A 88 16.82 -12.73 -4.77
C ARG A 88 15.38 -13.17 -4.56
N ASP A 89 14.88 -13.06 -3.33
CA ASP A 89 13.52 -13.44 -2.97
C ASP A 89 12.71 -12.18 -2.69
N ARG A 90 12.02 -11.69 -3.72
CA ARG A 90 11.19 -10.48 -3.63
C ARG A 90 10.05 -10.59 -2.62
N LEU A 91 9.53 -11.79 -2.36
CA LEU A 91 8.48 -11.96 -1.37
C LEU A 91 9.08 -11.80 0.04
N ARG A 92 10.18 -12.49 0.31
CA ARG A 92 10.91 -12.39 1.58
C ARG A 92 11.49 -10.99 1.81
N PHE A 93 11.96 -10.32 0.76
CA PHE A 93 12.39 -8.92 0.78
C PHE A 93 11.32 -8.04 1.42
N TRP A 94 10.11 -8.06 0.85
CA TRP A 94 9.01 -7.22 1.32
C TRP A 94 8.53 -7.62 2.70
N TYR A 95 8.45 -8.92 2.98
CA TYR A 95 8.03 -9.40 4.29
C TYR A 95 8.96 -8.90 5.40
N VAL A 96 10.28 -9.03 5.20
CA VAL A 96 11.28 -8.54 6.16
C VAL A 96 11.24 -7.02 6.28
N ALA A 97 11.06 -6.29 5.17
CA ALA A 97 10.93 -4.84 5.21
C ALA A 97 9.73 -4.40 6.06
N ILE A 98 8.56 -5.00 5.85
CA ILE A 98 7.33 -4.66 6.60
C ILE A 98 7.48 -4.99 8.09
N VAL A 99 8.04 -6.15 8.43
CA VAL A 99 8.32 -6.55 9.82
C VAL A 99 9.21 -5.53 10.52
N ARG A 100 10.19 -4.94 9.81
CA ARG A 100 11.14 -3.96 10.37
C ARG A 100 10.65 -2.51 10.29
N ALA A 101 9.54 -2.24 9.61
CA ALA A 101 9.09 -0.89 9.30
C ALA A 101 8.46 -0.13 10.49
N GLY A 102 8.07 -0.84 11.56
CA GLY A 102 7.32 -0.24 12.66
C GLY A 102 5.84 0.02 12.35
N VAL A 103 5.24 -0.81 11.49
CA VAL A 103 3.79 -0.83 11.25
C VAL A 103 3.03 -1.00 12.57
N GLY A 104 1.93 -0.26 12.75
CA GLY A 104 1.16 -0.20 13.99
C GLY A 104 1.68 0.81 15.02
N GLY A 105 2.85 1.43 14.80
CA GLY A 105 3.38 2.49 15.65
C GLY A 105 2.71 3.86 15.42
N SER A 106 2.91 4.79 16.35
CA SER A 106 2.33 6.15 16.29
C SER A 106 2.69 6.91 15.01
N LYS A 107 3.97 6.87 14.61
CA LYS A 107 4.44 7.47 13.36
C LYS A 107 3.70 6.87 12.15
N ALA A 108 3.51 5.55 12.15
CA ALA A 108 2.85 4.85 11.05
C ALA A 108 1.37 5.25 10.93
N SER A 109 0.66 5.41 12.05
CA SER A 109 -0.70 5.93 12.07
C SER A 109 -0.78 7.37 11.59
N MET A 110 0.11 8.25 12.06
CA MET A 110 0.13 9.66 11.61
C MET A 110 0.34 9.81 10.10
N GLU A 111 1.29 9.05 9.54
CA GLU A 111 1.53 9.05 8.09
C GLU A 111 0.36 8.43 7.32
N ALA A 112 -0.26 7.37 7.85
CA ALA A 112 -1.44 6.74 7.26
C ALA A 112 -2.64 7.68 7.25
N ASP A 113 -2.90 8.42 8.32
CA ASP A 113 -3.99 9.41 8.39
C ASP A 113 -3.77 10.57 7.40
N THR A 114 -2.50 10.97 7.24
CA THR A 114 -2.13 11.98 6.24
C THR A 114 -2.37 11.45 4.82
N LEU A 115 -2.00 10.20 4.56
CA LEU A 115 -2.25 9.54 3.28
C LEU A 115 -3.74 9.34 3.03
N ALA A 116 -4.53 8.95 4.05
CA ALA A 116 -5.97 8.76 3.97
C ALA A 116 -6.69 10.02 3.45
N LYS A 117 -6.28 11.21 3.92
CA LYS A 117 -6.79 12.50 3.41
C LYS A 117 -6.42 12.74 1.95
N ALA A 118 -5.24 12.28 1.51
CA ALA A 118 -4.79 12.46 0.14
C ALA A 118 -5.51 11.51 -0.83
N ILE A 119 -5.73 10.25 -0.44
CA ILE A 119 -6.39 9.26 -1.29
C ILE A 119 -7.87 9.55 -1.51
N LYS A 120 -8.51 10.27 -0.58
CA LYS A 120 -9.88 10.78 -0.75
C LYS A 120 -10.05 11.66 -1.98
N LYS A 121 -9.01 12.38 -2.38
CA LYS A 121 -9.02 13.22 -3.58
C LYS A 121 -8.95 12.44 -4.89
N ILE A 122 -8.68 11.13 -4.82
CA ILE A 122 -8.57 10.24 -5.98
C ILE A 122 -9.58 9.09 -5.92
N GLY A 123 -10.66 9.27 -5.15
CA GLY A 123 -11.80 8.34 -5.13
C GLY A 123 -11.65 7.14 -4.18
N TYR A 124 -10.76 7.20 -3.18
CA TYR A 124 -10.63 6.15 -2.16
C TYR A 124 -10.79 6.71 -0.75
N GLU A 125 -11.41 5.94 0.13
CA GLU A 125 -11.50 6.27 1.55
C GLU A 125 -10.81 5.18 2.37
N ALA A 126 -10.10 5.59 3.43
CA ALA A 126 -9.49 4.66 4.37
C ALA A 126 -9.85 5.08 5.79
N GLN A 127 -10.36 4.13 6.56
CA GLN A 127 -10.76 4.32 7.95
C GLN A 127 -10.26 3.16 8.81
N LEU A 128 -9.83 3.47 10.03
CA LEU A 128 -9.57 2.42 11.00
C LEU A 128 -10.88 1.69 11.33
N PRO A 129 -10.86 0.35 11.50
CA PRO A 129 -12.03 -0.36 11.99
C PRO A 129 -12.40 0.20 13.38
N GLU A 130 -13.70 0.38 13.61
CA GLU A 130 -14.21 0.77 14.92
C GLU A 130 -13.75 -0.28 15.95
N LYS A 131 -13.21 0.19 17.08
CA LYS A 131 -12.93 -0.70 18.21
C LYS A 131 -14.28 -1.06 18.81
N ASN A 132 -14.68 -2.32 18.66
CA ASN A 132 -15.79 -2.90 19.44
C ASN A 132 -15.48 -2.84 20.94
#